data_AF-A0A7Y8WY58-F1
#
_entry.id   AF-A0A7Y8WY58-F1
#
_cell.length_a   1.000
_cell.length_b   1.000
_cell.length_c   1.000
_cell.angle_alpha   90.00
_cell.angle_beta   90.00
_cell.angle_gamma   90.00
#
_symmetry.space_group_name_H-M   'P 1'
#
loop_
_entity.id
_entity.type
_entity.pdbx_description
1 polymer ?
#
loop_
_entity_poly.entity_id
_entity_poly.type
_entity_poly.pdbx_seq_one_letter_code
_entity_poly.pdbx_strand_id
1 'polypeptide(L)'
;MAYWEMVVRAPKGVSGLPRGSAMVTDAMNAFQGIGRQVNGIRGVWNAGPLGDNLNSLNAAVRGGMSAEDAVWETFTGKFARRNGFTEASIDWESAAGGLGGHTEFVVNFMRPGG
;
A
#
# COMPACT_ATOMS: atom_id res chain seq x y z
N MET A 1 7.43 -22.40 -4.23
CA MET A 1 7.29 -21.85 -2.86
C MET A 1 5.85 -21.43 -2.66
N ALA A 2 5.27 -21.72 -1.49
CA ALA A 2 3.94 -21.22 -1.13
C ALA A 2 4.11 -19.86 -0.43
N TYR A 3 3.42 -18.82 -0.92
CA TYR A 3 3.29 -17.55 -0.22
C TYR A 3 1.94 -17.48 0.48
N TRP A 4 1.90 -16.80 1.63
CA TRP A 4 0.67 -16.57 2.38
C TRP A 4 0.27 -15.12 2.16
N GLU A 5 -0.95 -14.91 1.65
CA GLU A 5 -1.54 -13.59 1.49
C GLU A 5 -2.65 -13.39 2.52
N MET A 6 -2.77 -12.17 3.02
CA MET A 6 -3.87 -11.75 3.86
C MET A 6 -4.34 -10.39 3.39
N VAL A 7 -5.65 -10.27 3.18
CA VAL A 7 -6.28 -9.06 2.69
C VAL A 7 -6.99 -8.35 3.84
N VAL A 8 -6.54 -7.14 4.15
CA VAL A 8 -7.20 -6.26 5.12
C VAL A 8 -8.12 -5.30 4.36
N ARG A 9 -9.43 -5.34 4.65
CA ARG A 9 -10.42 -4.43 4.06
C ARG A 9 -10.97 -3.51 5.14
N ALA A 10 -10.70 -2.21 5.03
CA ALA A 10 -11.19 -1.18 5.94
C ALA A 10 -12.26 -0.33 5.22
N PRO A 11 -13.54 -0.74 5.24
CA PRO A 11 -14.61 0.02 4.60
C PRO A 11 -14.81 1.39 5.26
N LYS A 12 -15.06 2.42 4.46
CA LYS A 12 -15.41 3.76 4.98
C LYS A 12 -16.86 3.77 5.50
N GLY A 13 -17.09 4.50 6.59
CA GLY A 13 -18.43 4.74 7.13
C GLY A 13 -19.02 3.62 7.99
N VAL A 14 -18.25 2.56 8.27
CA VAL A 14 -18.67 1.51 9.22
C VAL A 14 -18.20 1.90 10.62
N SER A 15 -19.14 2.16 11.53
CA SER A 15 -18.84 2.46 12.92
C SER A 15 -18.35 1.21 13.67
N GLY A 16 -17.50 1.42 14.67
CA GLY A 16 -16.96 0.33 15.51
C GLY A 16 -15.79 -0.45 14.91
N LEU A 17 -15.43 -0.23 13.65
CA LEU A 17 -14.19 -0.80 13.08
C LEU A 17 -12.94 -0.01 13.54
N PRO A 18 -11.83 -0.70 13.84
CA PRO A 18 -10.55 -0.03 14.05
C PRO A 18 -10.13 0.76 12.80
N ARG A 19 -9.24 1.74 13.00
CA ARG A 19 -8.59 2.43 11.88
C ARG A 19 -7.83 1.41 11.02
N GLY A 20 -7.79 1.63 9.69
CA GLY A 20 -7.11 0.72 8.77
C GLY A 20 -5.66 0.41 9.15
N SER A 21 -4.89 1.38 9.68
CA SER A 21 -3.53 1.12 10.18
C SER A 21 -3.51 0.13 11.34
N ALA A 22 -4.47 0.21 12.27
CA ALA A 22 -4.55 -0.71 13.40
C ALA A 22 -4.88 -2.11 12.90
N MET A 23 -5.84 -2.23 11.97
CA MET A 23 -6.17 -3.52 11.35
C MET A 23 -4.96 -4.15 10.67
N VAL A 24 -4.16 -3.38 9.91
CA VAL A 24 -2.94 -3.91 9.27
C VAL A 24 -1.88 -4.30 10.31
N THR A 25 -1.66 -3.48 11.34
CA THR A 25 -0.73 -3.80 12.43
C THR A 25 -1.12 -5.07 13.19
N ASP A 26 -2.39 -5.21 13.58
CA ASP A 26 -2.88 -6.41 14.27
C ASP A 26 -2.67 -7.66 13.43
N ALA A 27 -2.89 -7.52 12.13
CA ALA A 27 -2.77 -8.61 11.19
C ALA A 27 -1.29 -9.00 10.96
N MET A 28 -0.37 -8.02 10.92
CA MET A 28 1.09 -8.29 10.93
C MET A 28 1.52 -8.99 12.24
N ASN A 29 0.99 -8.55 13.38
CA ASN A 29 1.28 -9.15 14.69
C ASN A 29 0.79 -10.60 14.75
N ALA A 30 -0.36 -10.92 14.15
CA ALA A 30 -0.88 -12.29 14.10
C ALA A 30 0.08 -13.24 13.35
N PHE A 31 0.63 -12.81 12.20
CA PHE A 31 1.64 -13.59 11.49
C PHE A 31 2.92 -13.77 12.32
N GLN A 32 3.38 -12.69 12.95
CA GLN A 32 4.56 -12.76 13.81
C GLN A 32 4.34 -13.72 14.99
N GLY A 33 3.14 -13.75 15.57
CA GLY A 33 2.75 -14.66 16.65
C GLY A 33 2.85 -16.14 16.29
N ILE A 34 2.76 -16.49 15.00
CA ILE A 34 2.96 -17.85 14.49
C ILE A 34 4.37 -18.08 13.90
N GLY A 35 5.33 -17.19 14.22
CA GLY A 35 6.71 -17.28 13.75
C GLY A 35 6.88 -16.98 12.26
N ARG A 36 5.93 -16.27 11.63
CA ARG A 36 6.03 -15.86 10.23
C ARG A 36 6.20 -14.35 10.13
N GLN A 37 7.27 -13.92 9.48
CA GLN A 37 7.48 -12.50 9.21
C GLN A 37 6.68 -12.07 7.98
N VAL A 38 6.01 -10.93 8.07
CA VAL A 38 5.46 -10.25 6.89
C VAL A 38 6.61 -9.57 6.15
N ASN A 39 6.84 -9.98 4.91
CA ASN A 39 7.97 -9.55 4.09
C ASN A 39 7.62 -8.45 3.09
N GLY A 40 6.33 -8.21 2.85
CA GLY A 40 5.90 -7.09 2.03
C GLY A 40 4.44 -6.69 2.22
N ILE A 41 4.11 -5.53 1.68
CA ILE A 41 2.75 -4.98 1.61
C ILE A 41 2.46 -4.70 0.14
N ARG A 42 1.48 -5.39 -0.43
CA ARG A 42 0.97 -5.10 -1.77
C ARG A 42 -0.19 -4.11 -1.68
N GLY A 43 -0.01 -2.93 -2.27
CA GLY A 43 -1.04 -1.93 -2.46
C GLY A 43 -1.67 -2.05 -3.84
N VAL A 44 -2.96 -2.33 -3.90
CA VAL A 44 -3.76 -2.23 -5.14
C VAL A 44 -4.71 -1.05 -4.97
N TRP A 45 -4.47 0.02 -5.73
CA TRP A 45 -5.20 1.28 -5.57
C TRP A 45 -6.00 1.59 -6.82
N ASN A 46 -7.30 1.70 -6.66
CA ASN A 46 -8.24 1.94 -7.75
C ASN A 46 -9.03 3.23 -7.53
N ALA A 47 -9.47 3.85 -8.62
CA ALA A 47 -10.42 4.93 -8.56
C ALA A 47 -11.72 4.47 -7.86
N GLY A 48 -12.28 5.31 -6.99
CA GLY A 48 -13.53 5.01 -6.26
C GLY A 48 -13.45 5.24 -4.75
N PRO A 49 -14.34 4.60 -3.96
CA PRO A 49 -14.52 4.90 -2.53
C PRO A 49 -13.27 4.72 -1.66
N LEU A 50 -12.34 3.84 -2.06
CA LEU A 50 -11.07 3.57 -1.39
C LEU A 50 -9.86 4.16 -2.12
N GLY A 51 -10.07 5.17 -2.96
CA GLY A 51 -9.06 5.77 -3.84
C GLY A 51 -8.10 6.77 -3.18
N ASP A 52 -8.04 6.88 -1.85
CA ASP A 52 -7.26 7.95 -1.18
C ASP A 52 -5.76 7.87 -1.50
N ASN A 53 -5.20 6.65 -1.54
CA ASN A 53 -3.80 6.45 -1.93
C ASN A 53 -3.57 6.83 -3.38
N LEU A 54 -4.46 6.42 -4.29
CA LEU A 54 -4.36 6.74 -5.72
C LEU A 54 -4.47 8.25 -5.95
N ASN A 55 -5.38 8.92 -5.24
CA ASN A 55 -5.54 10.38 -5.29
C ASN A 55 -4.29 11.10 -4.79
N SER A 56 -3.69 10.63 -3.69
CA SER A 56 -2.46 11.20 -3.13
C SER A 56 -1.28 11.00 -4.06
N LEU A 57 -1.12 9.81 -4.63
CA LEU A 57 -0.11 9.49 -5.62
C LEU A 57 -0.23 10.42 -6.84
N ASN A 58 -1.42 10.46 -7.45
CA ASN A 58 -1.67 11.29 -8.63
C ASN A 58 -1.44 12.78 -8.35
N ALA A 59 -1.82 13.27 -7.17
CA ALA A 59 -1.57 14.66 -6.78
C ALA A 59 -0.07 14.96 -6.65
N ALA A 60 0.71 14.08 -6.03
CA ALA A 60 2.16 14.23 -5.91
C ALA A 60 2.85 14.20 -7.29
N VAL A 61 2.46 13.28 -8.18
CA VAL A 61 3.01 13.20 -9.54
C VAL A 61 2.67 14.45 -10.36
N ARG A 62 1.44 14.97 -10.27
CA ARG A 62 1.09 16.26 -10.89
C ARG A 62 1.87 17.44 -10.31
N GLY A 63 2.34 17.32 -9.07
CA GLY A 63 3.24 18.28 -8.43
C GLY A 63 4.70 18.18 -8.89
N GLY A 64 5.03 17.28 -9.83
CA GLY A 64 6.37 17.11 -10.38
C GLY A 64 7.20 16.00 -9.72
N MET A 65 6.62 15.23 -8.80
CA MET A 65 7.30 14.10 -8.19
C MET A 65 7.33 12.89 -9.15
N SER A 66 8.38 12.07 -9.07
CA SER A 66 8.40 10.76 -9.74
C SER A 66 7.34 9.84 -9.13
N ALA A 67 6.90 8.80 -9.85
CA ALA A 67 5.96 7.84 -9.28
C ALA A 67 6.62 7.05 -8.12
N GLU A 68 7.91 6.75 -8.28
CA GLU A 68 8.77 6.05 -7.33
C GLU A 68 8.90 6.78 -5.99
N ASP A 69 8.95 8.12 -6.01
CA ASP A 69 8.93 8.93 -4.79
C ASP A 69 7.50 9.14 -4.28
N ALA A 70 6.54 9.35 -5.20
CA ALA A 70 5.15 9.64 -4.87
C ALA A 70 4.44 8.50 -4.13
N VAL A 71 4.81 7.24 -4.37
CA VAL A 71 4.23 6.10 -3.62
C VAL A 71 4.47 6.24 -2.11
N TRP A 72 5.57 6.88 -1.71
CA TRP A 72 5.91 7.09 -0.31
C TRP A 72 5.15 8.24 0.34
N GLU A 73 4.52 9.11 -0.44
CA GLU A 73 3.68 10.19 0.08
C GLU A 73 2.24 9.73 0.39
N THR A 74 1.89 8.52 -0.03
CA THR A 74 0.59 7.90 0.27
C THR A 74 0.49 7.43 1.72
N PHE A 75 -0.74 7.18 2.20
CA PHE A 75 -0.94 6.61 3.54
C PHE A 75 -0.25 5.24 3.67
N THR A 76 -0.39 4.38 2.66
CA THR A 76 0.24 3.06 2.66
C THR A 76 1.76 3.17 2.61
N GLY A 77 2.33 4.06 1.79
CA GLY A 77 3.78 4.28 1.75
C GLY A 77 4.36 4.78 3.08
N LYS A 78 3.69 5.75 3.71
CA LYS A 78 4.05 6.24 5.05
C LYS A 78 3.94 5.14 6.12
N PHE A 79 2.91 4.31 6.04
CA PHE A 79 2.77 3.15 6.92
C PHE A 79 3.89 2.12 6.68
N ALA A 80 4.18 1.78 5.43
CA ALA A 80 5.21 0.83 5.03
C ALA A 80 6.59 1.24 5.57
N ARG A 81 6.99 2.49 5.31
CA ARG A 81 8.28 3.04 5.78
C ARG A 81 8.41 2.98 7.30
N ARG A 82 7.36 3.35 8.04
CA ARG A 82 7.34 3.28 9.52
C ARG A 82 7.48 1.86 10.07
N ASN A 83 7.14 0.83 9.30
CA ASN A 83 7.23 -0.58 9.69
C ASN A 83 8.46 -1.30 9.09
N GLY A 84 9.41 -0.55 8.52
CA GLY A 84 10.66 -1.07 7.99
C GLY A 84 10.55 -1.72 6.61
N PHE A 85 9.49 -1.42 5.86
CA PHE A 85 9.41 -1.71 4.43
C PHE A 85 9.89 -0.46 3.69
N THR A 86 11.15 -0.46 3.27
CA THR A 86 11.83 0.73 2.73
C THR A 86 12.17 0.62 1.24
N GLU A 87 11.86 -0.51 0.62
CA GLU A 87 11.94 -0.70 -0.82
C GLU A 87 10.53 -0.69 -1.42
N ALA A 88 10.38 -0.15 -2.63
CA ALA A 88 9.13 -0.15 -3.37
C ALA A 88 9.37 -0.59 -4.81
N SER A 89 8.51 -1.48 -5.31
CA SER A 89 8.50 -1.91 -6.70
C SER A 89 7.11 -1.65 -7.28
N ILE A 90 7.06 -0.80 -8.30
CA ILE A 90 5.82 -0.48 -9.02
C ILE A 90 5.59 -1.55 -10.07
N ASP A 91 4.39 -2.13 -10.07
CA ASP A 91 3.95 -3.05 -11.11
C ASP A 91 3.26 -2.25 -12.22
N TRP A 92 4.08 -1.80 -13.18
CA TRP A 92 3.63 -1.01 -14.32
C TRP A 92 2.77 -1.79 -15.31
N GLU A 93 2.87 -3.12 -15.34
CA GLU A 93 2.04 -3.96 -16.21
C GLU A 93 0.58 -3.99 -15.72
N SER A 94 0.38 -3.97 -14.40
CA SER A 94 -0.95 -3.87 -13.78
C SER A 94 -1.47 -2.44 -13.63
N ALA A 95 -0.62 -1.42 -13.81
CA ALA A 95 -1.03 -0.02 -13.70
C ALA A 95 -1.84 0.43 -14.93
N ALA A 96 -2.88 1.24 -14.72
CA ALA A 96 -3.71 1.79 -15.79
C ALA A 96 -3.83 3.31 -15.69
N GLY A 97 -3.98 3.96 -16.85
CA GLY A 97 -3.99 5.43 -16.97
C GLY A 97 -2.59 6.03 -17.14
N GLY A 98 -2.53 7.35 -17.29
CA GLY A 98 -1.28 8.09 -17.49
C GLY A 98 -0.70 8.67 -16.19
N LEU A 99 0.55 9.16 -16.26
CA LEU A 99 1.22 9.81 -15.13
C LEU A 99 0.36 10.94 -14.55
N GLY A 100 0.15 10.92 -13.24
CA GLY A 100 -0.67 11.91 -12.53
C GLY A 100 -2.18 11.75 -12.75
N GLY A 101 -2.60 10.71 -13.46
CA GLY A 101 -3.99 10.39 -13.78
C GLY A 101 -4.25 8.88 -13.83
N HIS A 102 -3.56 8.10 -12.99
CA HIS A 102 -3.78 6.66 -12.90
C HIS A 102 -5.19 6.35 -12.41
N THR A 103 -5.81 5.33 -13.00
CA THR A 103 -7.11 4.77 -12.59
C THR A 103 -6.96 3.48 -11.80
N GLU A 104 -5.83 2.79 -12.00
CA GLU A 104 -5.35 1.65 -11.22
C GLU A 104 -3.84 1.78 -11.05
N PHE A 105 -3.35 1.47 -9.86
CA PHE A 105 -1.93 1.51 -9.55
C PHE A 105 -1.57 0.42 -8.55
N VAL A 106 -0.54 -0.37 -8.88
CA VAL A 106 -0.08 -1.48 -8.05
C VAL A 106 1.36 -1.24 -7.62
N VAL A 107 1.60 -1.36 -6.32
CA VAL A 107 2.94 -1.22 -5.74
C VAL A 107 3.17 -2.25 -4.65
N ASN A 108 4.37 -2.80 -4.62
CA ASN A 108 4.84 -3.73 -3.60
C ASN A 108 5.87 -3.02 -2.72
N PHE A 109 5.59 -2.86 -1.43
CA PHE A 109 6.55 -2.37 -0.44
C PHE A 109 7.23 -3.55 0.24
N MET A 110 8.56 -3.56 0.29
CA MET A 110 9.36 -4.69 0.74
C MET A 110 10.39 -4.23 1.78
N ARG A 111 10.86 -5.19 2.60
CA ARG A 111 12.02 -4.95 3.47
C ARG A 111 13.30 -4.87 2.62
N PRO A 112 14.37 -4.23 3.13
CA PRO A 112 15.66 -4.23 2.45
C PRO A 112 16.13 -5.63 2.05
N GLY A 113 16.58 -5.79 0.79
CA GLY A 113 17.11 -7.05 0.28
C GLY A 113 16.07 -8.16 0.12
N GLY A 114 14.80 -7.79 -0.04
CA GLY A 114 13.67 -8.69 -0.29
C GLY A 114 13.47 -9.07 -1.74
#